data_AF-A0A851F9V3-F1
#
_entry.id   AF-A0A851F9V3-F1
#
_cell.length_a   1.000
_cell.length_b   1.000
_cell.length_c   1.000
_cell.angle_alpha   90.00
_cell.angle_beta   90.00
_cell.angle_gamma   90.00
#
_symmetry.space_group_name_H-M   'P 1'
#
loop_
_entity.id
_entity.type
_entity.pdbx_description
1 polymer ?
#
loop_
_entity_poly.entity_id
_entity_poly.type
_entity_poly.pdbx_seq_one_letter_code
_entity_poly.pdbx_strand_id
1 'polypeptide(L)' 'MAKPGHAWSRPPAERKAEEGDGDGEEGEDPLEARIARTGCLEQHRELQQCMAERRDWRHCQSQLRAFGACMARRE' A
#
# COMPACT_ATOMS: atom_id res chain seq x y z
N MET A 1 30.68 -21.17 -18.73
CA MET A 1 29.25 -21.18 -19.14
C MET A 1 28.39 -20.82 -17.94
N ALA A 2 27.22 -20.19 -18.16
CA ALA A 2 26.46 -19.36 -17.21
C ALA A 2 25.95 -20.07 -15.93
N LYS A 3 25.87 -19.31 -14.83
CA LYS A 3 25.31 -19.72 -13.52
C LYS A 3 23.79 -19.93 -13.61
N PRO A 4 23.20 -20.90 -12.89
CA PRO A 4 21.75 -21.15 -12.95
C PRO A 4 20.98 -19.96 -12.38
N GLY A 5 20.07 -19.42 -13.18
CA GLY A 5 19.21 -18.29 -12.82
C GLY A 5 18.17 -18.66 -11.75
N HIS A 6 17.82 -17.68 -10.92
CA HIS A 6 16.77 -17.79 -9.92
C HIS A 6 15.44 -18.18 -10.57
N ALA A 7 14.89 -19.34 -10.20
CA ALA A 7 13.58 -19.81 -10.66
C ALA A 7 12.47 -19.20 -9.78
N TRP A 8 11.97 -18.01 -10.14
CA TRP A 8 10.78 -17.44 -9.51
C TRP A 8 9.50 -17.97 -10.15
N SER A 9 9.21 -19.25 -9.95
CA SER A 9 7.88 -19.79 -10.23
C SER A 9 7.48 -20.69 -9.07
N ARG A 10 6.58 -20.18 -8.23
CA ARG A 10 6.02 -20.92 -7.11
C ARG A 10 5.07 -21.98 -7.68
N PRO A 11 5.18 -23.27 -7.31
CA PRO A 11 4.40 -24.34 -7.91
C PRO A 11 2.89 -24.15 -7.70
N PRO A 12 2.07 -24.62 -8.65
CA PRO A 12 0.63 -24.48 -8.64
C PRO A 12 -0.07 -24.97 -7.36
N ALA A 13 0.50 -25.91 -6.60
CA ALA A 13 -0.11 -26.40 -5.36
C ALA A 13 -0.12 -25.34 -4.23
N GLU A 14 0.81 -24.39 -4.23
CA GLU A 14 0.87 -23.31 -3.24
C GLU A 14 -0.08 -22.15 -3.59
N ARG A 15 -0.55 -22.05 -4.85
CA ARG A 15 -1.42 -20.94 -5.29
C ARG A 15 -2.81 -20.96 -4.63
N LYS A 16 -3.28 -22.13 -4.19
CA LYS A 16 -4.62 -22.28 -3.61
C LYS A 16 -4.69 -21.99 -2.11
N ALA A 17 -3.56 -21.75 -1.44
CA ALA A 17 -3.53 -21.39 -0.02
C ALA A 17 -3.57 -19.87 0.22
N GLU A 18 -3.42 -19.05 -0.82
CA GLU A 18 -3.41 -17.57 -0.71
C GLU A 18 -4.44 -16.91 -1.63
N GLU A 19 -5.53 -17.62 -1.94
CA GLU A 19 -6.72 -17.05 -2.58
C GLU A 19 -7.93 -17.19 -1.64
N GLY A 20 -7.97 -16.27 -0.68
CA GLY A 20 -9.13 -15.76 0.03
C GLY A 20 -8.68 -14.38 0.52
N ASP A 21 -9.09 -13.26 -0.08
CA ASP A 21 -10.46 -12.74 -0.19
C ASP A 21 -11.26 -12.98 1.09
N GLY A 22 -11.25 -11.97 1.96
CA GLY A 22 -12.15 -11.82 3.09
C GLY A 22 -11.64 -12.39 4.42
N ASP A 23 -10.81 -11.61 5.11
CA ASP A 23 -11.18 -11.33 6.50
C ASP A 23 -11.90 -9.98 6.49
N GLY A 24 -13.19 -10.06 6.20
CA GLY A 24 -14.15 -9.01 6.51
C GLY A 24 -14.47 -9.07 7.99
N GLU A 25 -13.49 -8.82 8.85
CA GLU A 25 -13.83 -8.10 10.06
C GLU A 25 -14.17 -6.67 9.63
N GLU A 26 -15.19 -6.08 10.23
CA GLU A 26 -15.59 -4.67 10.04
C GLU A 26 -14.54 -3.72 10.64
N GLY A 27 -13.27 -3.97 10.32
CA GLY A 27 -12.08 -3.43 10.93
C GLY A 27 -11.35 -2.54 9.95
N GLU A 28 -10.97 -1.36 10.44
CA GLU A 28 -10.14 -0.40 9.74
C GLU A 28 -8.88 -1.06 9.17
N ASP A 29 -8.49 -0.70 7.94
CA ASP A 29 -7.31 -1.29 7.29
C ASP A 29 -6.08 -1.15 8.21
N PRO A 30 -5.29 -2.23 8.44
CA PRO A 30 -4.17 -2.20 9.38
C PRO A 30 -3.11 -1.12 9.09
N LEU A 31 -2.97 -0.70 7.83
CA LEU A 31 -2.10 0.41 7.44
C LEU A 31 -2.77 1.75 7.76
N GLU A 32 -4.05 1.94 7.44
CA GLU A 32 -4.80 3.14 7.87
C GLU A 32 -4.77 3.31 9.40
N ALA A 33 -4.99 2.24 10.17
CA ALA A 33 -4.95 2.29 11.64
C ALA A 33 -3.57 2.73 12.16
N ARG A 34 -2.48 2.27 11.53
CA ARG A 34 -1.10 2.71 11.86
C ARG A 34 -0.88 4.18 11.51
N ILE A 35 -1.39 4.62 10.36
CA ILE A 35 -1.31 6.02 9.93
C ILE A 35 -2.17 6.92 10.82
N ALA A 36 -3.35 6.46 11.27
CA ALA A 36 -4.22 7.18 12.19
C ALA A 36 -3.51 7.53 13.51
N ARG A 37 -2.79 6.56 14.09
CA ARG A 37 -1.98 6.75 15.30
C ARG A 37 -0.90 7.82 15.17
N THR A 38 -0.56 8.21 13.96
CA THR A 38 0.49 9.18 13.70
C THR A 38 -0.01 10.60 13.37
N GLY A 39 -1.32 10.78 13.25
CA GLY A 39 -1.93 12.07 12.93
C GLY A 39 -1.86 12.50 11.47
N CYS A 40 -1.29 11.68 10.56
CA CYS A 40 -1.20 12.00 9.12
C CYS A 40 -2.25 11.29 8.26
N LEU A 41 -3.38 10.91 8.88
CA LEU A 41 -4.45 10.19 8.22
C LEU A 41 -5.15 11.03 7.16
N GLU A 42 -5.26 12.33 7.37
CA GLU A 42 -5.85 13.26 6.41
C GLU A 42 -5.07 13.25 5.08
N GLN A 43 -3.76 13.45 5.13
CA GLN A 43 -2.91 13.48 3.92
C GLN A 43 -2.87 12.11 3.23
N HIS A 44 -2.99 11.03 4.00
CA HIS A 44 -3.17 9.69 3.43
C HIS A 44 -4.49 9.59 2.66
N ARG A 45 -5.60 10.04 3.23
CA ARG A 45 -6.91 10.02 2.58
C ARG A 45 -6.95 10.89 1.33
N GLU A 46 -6.33 12.07 1.35
CA GLU A 46 -6.20 12.92 0.16
C GLU A 46 -5.42 12.22 -0.96
N LEU A 47 -4.35 11.51 -0.62
CA LEU A 47 -3.58 10.72 -1.58
C LEU A 47 -4.43 9.58 -2.17
N GLN A 48 -5.16 8.85 -1.32
CA GLN A 48 -6.07 7.79 -1.75
C GLN A 48 -7.16 8.33 -2.69
N GLN A 49 -7.72 9.50 -2.38
CA GLN A 49 -8.72 10.17 -3.19
C GLN A 49 -8.16 10.54 -4.57
N CYS A 50 -6.97 11.16 -4.62
CA CYS A 50 -6.30 11.48 -5.88
C CYS A 50 -6.02 10.22 -6.73
N MET A 51 -5.59 9.14 -6.08
CA MET A 51 -5.33 7.86 -6.75
C MET A 51 -6.63 7.22 -7.26
N ALA A 52 -7.73 7.33 -6.52
CA ALA A 52 -9.04 6.84 -6.96
C ALA A 52 -9.57 7.63 -8.17
N GLU A 53 -9.40 8.95 -8.18
CA GLU A 53 -9.86 9.81 -9.28
C GLU A 53 -8.99 9.69 -10.53
N ARG A 54 -7.66 9.83 -10.36
CA ARG A 54 -6.72 9.95 -11.49
C ARG A 54 -6.17 8.62 -11.94
N ARG A 55 -6.07 7.65 -11.03
CA ARG A 55 -5.44 6.34 -11.25
C ARG A 55 -4.00 6.41 -11.77
N ASP A 56 -3.34 7.56 -11.58
CA ASP A 56 -1.96 7.81 -11.94
C ASP A 56 -1.28 8.64 -10.84
N TRP A 57 -0.37 7.98 -10.11
CA TRP A 57 0.39 8.56 -9.01
C TRP A 57 1.27 9.74 -9.44
N ARG A 58 1.65 9.84 -10.73
CA ARG A 58 2.43 10.96 -11.26
C ARG A 58 1.68 12.29 -11.18
N HIS A 59 0.36 12.25 -11.20
CA HIS A 59 -0.47 13.44 -11.04
C HIS A 59 -0.79 13.73 -9.56
N CYS A 60 -0.50 12.80 -8.65
CA CYS A 60 -0.73 12.91 -7.20
C CYS A 60 0.53 13.32 -6.41
N GLN A 61 1.52 13.88 -7.10
CA GLN A 61 2.82 14.25 -6.53
C GLN A 61 2.71 15.26 -5.38
N SER A 62 1.74 16.16 -5.44
CA SER A 62 1.43 17.10 -4.34
C SER A 62 1.00 16.36 -3.07
N GLN A 63 0.06 15.41 -3.19
CA GLN A 63 -0.48 14.63 -2.09
C GLN A 63 0.59 13.69 -1.52
N LEU A 64 1.40 13.08 -2.39
CA LEU A 64 2.55 12.27 -1.99
C LEU A 64 3.57 13.07 -1.16
N ARG A 65 3.91 14.28 -1.60
CA ARG A 65 4.82 15.17 -0.85
C ARG A 65 4.22 15.62 0.48
N ALA A 66 2.93 15.96 0.51
CA ALA A 66 2.26 16.37 1.75
C ALA A 66 2.24 15.22 2.76
N PHE A 67 1.87 14.02 2.34
CA PHE A 67 1.89 12.82 3.17
C PHE A 67 3.30 12.50 3.67
N GLY A 68 4.30 12.50 2.78
CA GLY A 68 5.70 12.27 3.14
C GLY A 68 6.25 13.31 4.12
N ALA A 69 5.95 14.60 3.90
CA ALA A 69 6.36 15.67 4.82
C ALA A 69 5.71 15.54 6.20
N CYS A 70 4.45 15.08 6.25
CA CYS A 70 3.80 14.80 7.52
C CYS A 70 4.47 13.61 8.23
N MET A 71 4.77 12.52 7.52
CA MET A 71 5.48 11.35 8.03
C MET A 71 6.90 11.66 8.52
N ALA A 72 7.60 12.59 7.86
CA ALA A 72 8.95 12.99 8.23
C ALA A 72 9.03 13.94 9.45
N ARG A 73 7.91 14.43 9.96
CA ARG A 73 7.88 15.31 11.15
C ARG A 73 7.71 14.55 12.48
N ARG A 74 7.55 13.24 12.38
CA ARG A 74 7.12 12.35 13.47
C ARG A 74 8.09 11.18 13.70
N GLU A 75 9.25 11.27 13.06
CA GLU A 75 10.53 10.66 13.45
C GLU A 75 11.16 11.48 14.58
#